data_AF-A0A7J8SEP8-F1
#
_entry.id   AF-A0A7J8SEP8-F1
#
_cell.length_a   1.000
_cell.length_b   1.000
_cell.length_c   1.000
_cell.angle_alpha   90.00
_cell.angle_beta   90.00
_cell.angle_gamma   90.00
#
_symmetry.space_group_name_H-M   'P 1'
#
loop_
_entity.id
_entity.type
_entity.pdbx_description
1 polymer ?
#
loop_
_entity_poly.entity_id
_entity_poly.type
_entity_poly.pdbx_seq_one_letter_code
_entity_poly.pdbx_strand_id
1 'polypeptide(L)'
;ELEAELDSPQLAESEDICVDDLKILKEEELVEMALKEAFKEDEHVENASEGLENGSNSGYHTRSRKEHAVENASTSIEPSNGCPSTDLDGAATDRKNGSKKQKRRRMNDRHVEDAYIKKVDELAKIKQKQDEDKATAKLHALNAISKISEGSIPSSDKIERMKSLRFTSSSGKAKSADIKEHIPVLYPETILCVEVYHNIRKWSKVQEFLVLGRQTLTEIKDKICCLTDQVMQKAGRYDPSGYFLIEDIFFNDLRDPCAVDYSEPIFDWLRNSPDDAMKKWESIITGELQQKQRSVLGSVTPSRLPHFKAADMHKTRFCDFRFQLGARYLYCHQGDCKHTIVIRDMRSIHPDDVQNRAAYPIMIFQLKPRVQKCSVCKITRASKVTLDDKWARENPCYFCDYCYSLLHSKDESPLYGEFSVFDYLHE
;
A
#
# COMPACT_ATOMS: atom_id res chain seq x y z
N GLU A 1 -58.67 27.39 -29.30
CA GLU A 1 -58.56 28.68 -28.61
C GLU A 1 -58.33 28.34 -27.14
N LEU A 2 -57.08 28.33 -26.68
CA LEU A 2 -56.35 29.45 -26.04
C LEU A 2 -57.01 29.97 -24.74
N GLU A 3 -56.20 29.88 -23.66
CA GLU A 3 -56.16 30.75 -22.45
C GLU A 3 -57.30 30.55 -21.40
N ALA A 4 -57.10 30.63 -20.08
CA ALA A 4 -56.05 31.22 -19.24
C ALA A 4 -56.03 30.66 -17.79
N GLU A 5 -54.85 30.74 -17.16
CA GLU A 5 -54.52 31.17 -15.76
C GLU A 5 -55.19 30.53 -14.51
N LEU A 6 -54.43 29.84 -13.65
CA LEU A 6 -53.58 30.27 -12.50
C LEU A 6 -54.35 30.23 -11.16
N ASP A 7 -53.96 29.32 -10.27
CA ASP A 7 -53.75 29.67 -8.86
C ASP A 7 -52.84 28.64 -8.16
N SER A 8 -51.89 29.14 -7.36
CA SER A 8 -50.92 28.36 -6.58
C SER A 8 -51.31 28.37 -5.09
N PRO A 9 -50.93 27.35 -4.30
CA PRO A 9 -50.69 27.57 -2.88
C PRO A 9 -49.25 27.20 -2.46
N GLN A 10 -48.53 28.26 -2.10
CA GLN A 10 -47.73 28.45 -0.89
C GLN A 10 -46.69 27.38 -0.49
N LEU A 11 -45.44 27.76 -0.77
CA LEU A 11 -44.20 27.31 -0.15
C LEU A 11 -44.28 27.45 1.39
N ALA A 12 -44.16 26.33 2.10
CA ALA A 12 -43.79 26.33 3.50
C ALA A 12 -42.27 26.46 3.61
N GLU A 13 -41.85 27.40 4.46
CA GLU A 13 -40.49 27.86 4.69
C GLU A 13 -39.56 26.71 5.08
N SER A 14 -38.45 26.62 4.36
CA SER A 14 -37.30 25.79 4.70
C SER A 14 -36.63 26.35 5.96
N GLU A 15 -36.71 25.64 7.07
CA GLU A 15 -35.70 25.78 8.12
C GLU A 15 -34.37 25.34 7.52
N ASP A 16 -33.50 26.31 7.23
CA ASP A 16 -32.14 26.09 6.78
C ASP A 16 -31.40 25.25 7.83
N ILE A 17 -31.21 23.96 7.51
CA ILE A 17 -30.32 23.09 8.28
C ILE A 17 -28.90 23.60 8.06
N CYS A 18 -28.34 24.26 9.07
CA CYS A 18 -26.97 24.71 9.08
C CYS A 18 -26.03 23.51 8.86
N VAL A 19 -25.24 23.56 7.78
CA VAL A 19 -24.36 22.46 7.34
C VAL A 19 -23.19 22.22 8.32
N ASP A 20 -23.01 23.09 9.31
CA ASP A 20 -21.99 22.96 10.35
C ASP A 20 -22.33 21.89 11.42
N ASP A 21 -23.59 21.43 11.50
CA ASP A 21 -24.02 20.41 12.49
C ASP A 21 -23.84 18.95 12.01
N LEU A 22 -23.39 18.73 10.77
CA LEU A 22 -23.15 17.39 10.19
C LEU A 22 -21.65 17.03 10.15
N LYS A 23 -20.92 17.33 11.22
CA LYS A 23 -19.54 16.85 11.34
C LYS A 23 -19.54 15.35 11.66
N ILE A 24 -19.42 14.53 10.60
CA ILE A 24 -19.18 13.08 10.74
C ILE A 24 -17.75 12.90 11.23
N LEU A 25 -17.60 12.85 12.55
CA LEU A 25 -16.34 12.54 13.20
C LEU A 25 -15.97 11.10 12.87
N LYS A 26 -14.76 10.90 12.35
CA LYS A 26 -14.27 9.55 12.13
C LYS A 26 -13.92 8.90 13.46
N GLU A 27 -13.92 7.57 13.50
CA GLU A 27 -13.53 6.81 14.70
C GLU A 27 -12.15 7.21 15.23
N GLU A 28 -11.21 7.47 14.31
CA GLU A 28 -9.89 8.03 14.60
C GLU A 28 -9.92 9.42 15.26
N GLU A 29 -10.80 10.32 14.83
CA GLU A 29 -10.94 11.68 15.39
C GLU A 29 -11.62 11.68 16.75
N LEU A 30 -12.63 10.81 16.95
CA LEU A 30 -13.28 10.63 18.25
C LEU A 30 -12.31 10.07 19.29
N VAL A 31 -11.49 9.10 18.90
CA VAL A 31 -10.45 8.53 19.75
C VAL A 31 -9.37 9.57 20.04
N GLU A 32 -8.96 10.36 19.06
CA GLU A 32 -7.99 11.45 19.27
C GLU A 32 -8.54 12.54 20.20
N MET A 33 -9.81 12.92 20.08
CA MET A 33 -10.44 13.89 20.98
C MET A 33 -10.59 13.33 22.40
N ALA A 34 -10.97 12.06 22.56
CA ALA A 34 -11.04 11.41 23.87
C ALA A 34 -9.65 11.35 24.53
N LEU A 35 -8.60 11.05 23.76
CA LEU A 35 -7.22 11.03 24.25
C LEU A 35 -6.71 12.44 24.58
N LYS A 36 -6.93 13.43 23.72
CA LYS A 36 -6.55 14.83 24.00
C LYS A 36 -7.23 15.35 25.26
N GLU A 37 -8.49 14.97 25.50
CA GLU A 37 -9.19 15.37 26.73
C GLU A 37 -8.64 14.63 27.96
N ALA A 38 -8.16 13.38 27.81
CA ALA A 38 -7.57 12.58 28.88
C ALA A 38 -6.18 13.08 29.34
N PHE A 39 -5.43 13.79 28.48
CA PHE A 39 -4.04 14.19 28.73
C PHE A 39 -3.84 15.70 28.83
N LYS A 40 -4.89 16.50 29.08
CA LYS A 40 -4.83 17.97 29.15
C LYS A 40 -4.05 18.56 30.34
N GLU A 41 -3.46 17.76 31.22
CA GLU A 41 -2.79 18.26 32.43
C GLU A 41 -1.27 18.49 32.35
N ASP A 42 -0.59 18.21 31.22
CA ASP A 42 0.88 18.33 31.17
C ASP A 42 1.45 19.64 30.57
N GLU A 43 0.63 20.61 30.13
CA GLU A 43 1.15 21.86 29.52
C GLU A 43 1.14 23.12 30.41
N HIS A 44 0.78 23.02 31.70
CA HIS A 44 0.66 24.21 32.57
C HIS A 44 1.72 24.36 33.68
N VAL A 45 2.88 23.68 33.59
CA VAL A 45 3.93 23.78 34.64
C VAL A 45 5.22 24.52 34.22
N GLU A 46 5.46 24.84 32.94
CA GLU A 46 6.74 25.47 32.52
C GLU A 46 6.71 26.97 32.15
N ASN A 47 5.67 27.73 32.49
CA ASN A 47 5.62 29.17 32.21
C ASN A 47 5.52 30.03 33.48
N ALA A 48 6.42 29.78 34.45
CA ALA A 48 6.58 30.66 35.62
C ALA A 48 8.03 30.71 36.14
N SER A 49 8.99 31.02 35.27
CA SER A 49 10.28 31.59 35.69
C SER A 49 11.06 32.18 34.50
N GLU A 50 10.61 33.32 33.97
CA GLU A 50 11.50 34.27 33.31
C GLU A 50 11.64 35.51 34.18
N GLY A 51 12.89 35.87 34.48
CA GLY A 51 13.22 37.09 35.19
C GLY A 51 14.73 37.23 35.40
N LEU A 52 15.34 38.07 34.56
CA LEU A 52 16.63 38.77 34.69
C LEU A 52 17.83 38.25 33.87
N GLU A 53 17.86 38.75 32.62
CA GLU A 53 18.88 39.66 32.08
C GLU A 53 20.39 39.35 32.07
N ASN A 54 20.91 39.47 30.84
CA ASN A 54 22.17 40.10 30.39
C ASN A 54 23.44 39.25 30.19
N GLY A 55 23.94 39.31 28.94
CA GLY A 55 25.35 39.66 28.71
C GLY A 55 26.19 38.77 27.79
N SER A 56 26.09 39.03 26.48
CA SER A 56 27.22 39.30 25.57
C SER A 56 28.40 38.30 25.39
N ASN A 57 28.44 37.73 24.19
CA ASN A 57 29.54 37.73 23.20
C ASN A 57 30.82 36.86 23.34
N SER A 58 31.06 36.13 22.23
CA SER A 58 32.33 35.95 21.50
C SER A 58 33.41 34.98 22.02
N GLY A 59 33.79 34.05 21.14
CA GLY A 59 35.22 33.84 20.86
C GLY A 59 35.72 32.40 20.73
N TYR A 60 35.98 31.99 19.48
CA TYR A 60 37.00 31.07 18.97
C TYR A 60 38.03 30.48 19.97
N HIS A 61 38.30 29.17 19.94
CA HIS A 61 39.39 28.58 19.14
C HIS A 61 39.64 27.09 19.42
N THR A 62 40.06 26.45 18.33
CA THR A 62 40.50 25.08 18.09
C THR A 62 41.84 24.70 18.77
N ARG A 63 42.02 23.37 18.93
CA ARG A 63 43.26 22.53 18.95
C ARG A 63 43.59 21.92 20.32
N SER A 64 44.18 20.74 20.46
CA SER A 64 44.42 19.51 19.67
C SER A 64 45.46 18.72 20.49
N ARG A 65 45.54 17.39 20.29
CA ARG A 65 46.62 16.45 20.66
C ARG A 65 46.71 16.06 22.15
N LYS A 66 47.03 14.82 22.53
CA LYS A 66 47.75 13.68 21.90
C LYS A 66 47.40 12.43 22.76
N GLU A 67 46.84 11.34 22.21
CA GLU A 67 47.48 10.12 21.66
C GLU A 67 48.00 9.06 22.68
N HIS A 68 47.65 7.79 22.36
CA HIS A 68 48.34 6.50 22.58
C HIS A 68 48.51 5.96 24.03
N ALA A 69 48.42 4.65 24.35
CA ALA A 69 48.35 3.39 23.60
C ALA A 69 47.74 2.29 24.52
N VAL A 70 46.90 1.35 24.05
CA VAL A 70 47.21 -0.01 23.51
C VAL A 70 47.60 -1.07 24.57
N GLU A 71 46.63 -1.97 24.82
CA GLU A 71 46.74 -3.45 24.99
C GLU A 71 47.41 -4.05 26.26
N ASN A 72 47.08 -5.24 26.76
CA ASN A 72 46.26 -6.38 26.32
C ASN A 72 45.89 -7.24 27.56
N ALA A 73 44.81 -8.01 27.44
CA ALA A 73 44.53 -9.37 27.99
C ALA A 73 44.86 -9.68 29.49
N SER A 74 44.10 -10.47 30.25
CA SER A 74 43.58 -11.80 29.91
C SER A 74 42.75 -12.34 31.11
N THR A 75 41.63 -12.99 30.79
CA THR A 75 41.15 -14.28 31.34
C THR A 75 41.19 -14.62 32.85
N SER A 76 39.99 -14.85 33.40
CA SER A 76 39.48 -16.15 33.89
C SER A 76 39.07 -16.26 35.36
N ILE A 77 38.05 -17.13 35.55
CA ILE A 77 37.74 -17.98 36.71
C ILE A 77 36.64 -17.48 37.67
N GLU A 78 35.40 -17.91 37.37
CA GLU A 78 34.30 -18.30 38.27
C GLU A 78 34.74 -19.38 39.30
N PRO A 79 33.94 -19.87 40.29
CA PRO A 79 32.60 -19.47 40.73
C PRO A 79 32.36 -19.54 42.27
N SER A 80 31.09 -19.29 42.63
CA SER A 80 30.30 -20.07 43.59
C SER A 80 30.18 -19.65 45.07
N ASN A 81 28.89 -19.48 45.41
CA ASN A 81 28.20 -19.92 46.62
C ASN A 81 28.29 -19.09 47.92
N GLY A 82 27.08 -18.69 48.37
CA GLY A 82 26.70 -18.82 49.78
C GLY A 82 26.19 -17.54 50.44
N CYS A 83 24.89 -17.28 50.34
CA CYS A 83 24.15 -16.48 51.33
C CYS A 83 23.83 -17.36 52.55
N PRO A 84 23.79 -16.83 53.78
CA PRO A 84 22.50 -16.43 54.40
C PRO A 84 22.61 -15.11 55.21
N SER A 85 21.70 -14.15 55.07
CA SER A 85 20.40 -13.98 55.77
C SER A 85 20.47 -13.45 57.21
N THR A 86 19.71 -12.36 57.45
CA THR A 86 18.99 -11.95 58.69
C THR A 86 19.86 -11.48 59.88
N ASP A 87 19.59 -10.41 60.65
CA ASP A 87 18.35 -9.69 60.92
C ASP A 87 18.59 -8.42 61.80
N LEU A 88 17.65 -7.46 61.70
CA LEU A 88 17.08 -6.56 62.74
C LEU A 88 17.73 -5.22 63.21
N ASP A 89 16.95 -4.16 62.92
CA ASP A 89 16.39 -3.09 63.78
C ASP A 89 17.20 -1.92 64.37
N GLY A 90 16.62 -0.72 64.17
CA GLY A 90 16.90 0.51 64.92
C GLY A 90 16.03 1.70 64.46
N ALA A 91 15.07 2.10 65.30
CA ALA A 91 13.99 3.07 65.07
C ALA A 91 14.38 4.57 65.17
N ALA A 92 13.51 5.48 64.65
CA ALA A 92 12.77 6.51 65.42
C ALA A 92 12.42 7.82 64.65
N THR A 93 11.11 8.16 64.64
CA THR A 93 10.46 9.49 64.87
C THR A 93 10.70 10.64 63.85
N ASP A 94 9.79 11.57 63.48
CA ASP A 94 8.55 12.10 64.08
C ASP A 94 7.77 13.04 63.08
N ARG A 95 6.50 13.33 63.40
CA ARG A 95 5.63 14.50 63.07
C ARG A 95 4.70 14.56 61.83
N LYS A 96 3.40 14.59 62.16
CA LYS A 96 2.22 14.92 61.35
C LYS A 96 1.94 16.43 61.33
N ASN A 97 1.75 17.01 60.14
CA ASN A 97 0.89 18.19 59.90
C ASN A 97 0.54 18.28 58.40
N GLY A 98 -0.49 17.57 57.95
CA GLY A 98 -0.89 17.56 56.52
C GLY A 98 -2.38 17.34 56.20
N SER A 99 -3.23 17.14 57.20
CA SER A 99 -4.55 16.51 57.00
C SER A 99 -5.68 17.44 56.51
N LYS A 100 -5.55 18.77 56.59
CA LYS A 100 -6.59 19.71 56.09
C LYS A 100 -6.41 20.12 54.62
N LYS A 101 -5.16 20.19 54.12
CA LYS A 101 -4.85 20.55 52.72
C LYS A 101 -5.11 19.39 51.76
N GLN A 102 -4.91 18.16 52.22
CA GLN A 102 -5.11 16.94 51.45
C GLN A 102 -6.60 16.62 51.17
N LYS A 103 -7.51 17.03 52.07
CA LYS A 103 -8.96 16.79 51.92
C LYS A 103 -9.63 17.70 50.89
N ARG A 104 -9.17 18.96 50.75
CA ARG A 104 -9.61 19.89 49.69
C ARG A 104 -9.06 19.50 48.31
N ARG A 105 -7.79 19.06 48.24
CA ARG A 105 -7.20 18.53 46.98
C ARG A 105 -7.96 17.31 46.45
N ARG A 106 -8.24 16.31 47.30
CA ARG A 106 -9.01 15.11 46.90
C ARG A 106 -10.44 15.39 46.42
N MET A 107 -11.07 16.48 46.88
CA MET A 107 -12.42 16.83 46.46
C MET A 107 -12.45 17.59 45.13
N ASN A 108 -11.42 18.40 44.85
CA ASN A 108 -11.20 18.98 43.53
C ASN A 108 -10.83 17.91 42.50
N ASP A 109 -9.97 16.96 42.87
CA ASP A 109 -9.52 15.85 42.02
C ASP A 109 -10.71 15.00 41.53
N ARG A 110 -11.61 14.62 42.46
CA ARG A 110 -12.86 13.92 42.11
C ARG A 110 -13.80 14.74 41.24
N HIS A 111 -13.84 16.06 41.39
CA HIS A 111 -14.70 16.92 40.57
C HIS A 111 -14.17 17.08 39.14
N VAL A 112 -12.84 17.06 38.97
CA VAL A 112 -12.18 17.05 37.66
C VAL A 112 -12.38 15.68 36.99
N GLU A 113 -12.25 14.59 37.73
CA GLU A 113 -12.47 13.23 37.25
C GLU A 113 -13.95 12.97 36.88
N ASP A 114 -14.91 13.47 37.66
CA ASP A 114 -16.34 13.43 37.32
C ASP A 114 -16.69 14.29 36.09
N ALA A 115 -16.00 15.42 35.89
CA ALA A 115 -16.18 16.25 34.70
C ALA A 115 -15.57 15.60 33.46
N TYR A 116 -14.46 14.88 33.61
CA TYR A 116 -13.82 14.09 32.57
C TYR A 116 -14.71 12.90 32.13
N ILE A 117 -15.23 12.13 33.10
CA ILE A 117 -16.13 11.00 32.83
C ILE A 117 -17.37 11.47 32.04
N LYS A 118 -17.95 12.62 32.41
CA LYS A 118 -19.10 13.19 31.69
C LYS A 118 -18.81 13.53 30.23
N LYS A 119 -17.62 14.05 29.91
CA LYS A 119 -17.23 14.37 28.54
C LYS A 119 -16.96 13.13 27.69
N VAL A 120 -16.37 12.09 28.28
CA VAL A 120 -16.18 10.80 27.60
C VAL A 120 -17.53 10.12 27.33
N ASP A 121 -18.47 10.19 28.27
CA ASP A 121 -19.84 9.69 28.08
C ASP A 121 -20.59 10.45 26.97
N GLU A 122 -20.38 11.76 26.82
CA GLU A 122 -20.94 12.53 25.71
C GLU A 122 -20.37 12.09 24.35
N LEU A 123 -19.06 11.85 24.26
CA LEU A 123 -18.43 11.32 23.05
C LEU A 123 -18.91 9.90 22.70
N ALA A 124 -19.12 9.06 23.71
CA ALA A 124 -19.68 7.72 23.51
C ALA A 124 -21.12 7.76 22.96
N LYS A 125 -21.96 8.69 23.46
CA LYS A 125 -23.31 8.91 22.93
C LYS A 125 -23.31 9.39 21.49
N ILE A 126 -22.38 10.27 21.12
CA ILE A 126 -22.21 10.73 19.73
C ILE A 126 -21.83 9.56 18.82
N LYS A 127 -20.88 8.72 19.24
CA LYS A 127 -20.50 7.52 18.48
C LYS A 127 -21.67 6.56 18.30
N GLN A 128 -22.39 6.27 19.38
CA GLN A 128 -23.56 5.40 19.34
C GLN A 128 -24.61 5.93 18.34
N LYS A 129 -24.90 7.24 18.39
CA LYS A 129 -25.83 7.86 17.44
C LYS A 129 -25.35 7.75 15.99
N GLN A 130 -24.06 7.98 15.72
CA GLN A 130 -23.50 7.83 14.38
C GLN A 130 -23.56 6.39 13.86
N ASP A 131 -23.35 5.40 14.73
CA ASP A 131 -23.48 3.98 14.38
C ASP A 131 -24.94 3.59 14.11
N GLU A 132 -25.89 4.11 14.88
CA GLU A 132 -27.33 3.96 14.67
C GLU A 132 -27.78 4.62 13.35
N ASP A 133 -27.31 5.84 13.06
CA ASP A 133 -27.59 6.56 11.81
C ASP A 133 -27.00 5.81 10.60
N LYS A 134 -25.79 5.28 10.74
CA LYS A 134 -25.13 4.46 9.71
C LYS A 134 -25.84 3.13 9.47
N ALA A 135 -26.32 2.47 10.53
CA ALA A 135 -27.11 1.26 10.42
C ALA A 135 -28.47 1.54 9.76
N THR A 136 -29.11 2.65 10.12
CA THR A 136 -30.37 3.11 9.54
C THR A 136 -30.20 3.41 8.05
N ALA A 137 -29.17 4.17 7.67
CA ALA A 137 -28.84 4.43 6.26
C ALA A 137 -28.60 3.13 5.46
N LYS A 138 -27.92 2.14 6.06
CA LYS A 138 -27.69 0.83 5.45
C LYS A 138 -29.00 0.05 5.25
N LEU A 139 -29.91 0.08 6.22
CA LEU A 139 -31.24 -0.54 6.11
C LEU A 139 -32.11 0.16 5.06
N HIS A 140 -32.09 1.49 5.00
CA HIS A 140 -32.79 2.25 3.97
C HIS A 140 -32.24 1.96 2.56
N ALA A 141 -30.93 1.82 2.40
CA ALA A 141 -30.33 1.39 1.13
C ALA A 141 -30.77 -0.02 0.71
N LEU A 142 -30.81 -0.96 1.66
CA LEU A 142 -31.28 -2.33 1.40
C LEU A 142 -32.79 -2.38 1.08
N ASN A 143 -33.60 -1.56 1.75
CA ASN A 143 -35.03 -1.43 1.48
C ASN A 143 -35.33 -0.68 0.17
N ALA A 144 -34.48 0.26 -0.25
CA ALA A 144 -34.56 0.87 -1.58
C ALA A 144 -34.27 -0.17 -2.68
N ILE A 145 -33.30 -1.06 -2.45
CA ILE A 145 -32.97 -2.16 -3.37
C ILE A 145 -34.12 -3.20 -3.43
N SER A 146 -34.80 -3.50 -2.32
CA SER A 146 -35.97 -4.41 -2.34
C SER A 146 -37.18 -3.82 -3.07
N LYS A 147 -37.42 -2.51 -2.95
CA LYS A 147 -38.48 -1.79 -3.69
C LYS A 147 -38.20 -1.66 -5.20
N ILE A 148 -36.95 -1.75 -5.64
CA ILE A 148 -36.58 -1.76 -7.07
C ILE A 148 -36.87 -3.13 -7.72
N SER A 149 -37.15 -4.19 -6.93
CA SER A 149 -37.47 -5.51 -7.49
C SER A 149 -38.87 -5.62 -8.14
N GLU A 150 -39.75 -4.62 -7.98
CA GLU A 150 -41.08 -4.57 -8.61
C GLU A 150 -41.21 -3.56 -9.78
N GLY A 151 -40.13 -2.91 -10.23
CA GLY A 151 -40.21 -1.97 -11.35
C GLY A 151 -38.88 -1.73 -12.04
N SER A 152 -38.80 -2.18 -13.31
CA SER A 152 -37.87 -1.78 -14.39
C SER A 152 -36.50 -1.16 -14.00
N ILE A 153 -35.44 -1.94 -14.27
CA ILE A 153 -34.01 -1.65 -14.09
C ILE A 153 -33.57 -0.32 -14.76
N PRO A 154 -32.81 0.52 -14.03
CA PRO A 154 -31.63 1.17 -14.61
C PRO A 154 -30.35 0.84 -13.83
N SER A 155 -29.28 0.70 -14.61
CA SER A 155 -27.91 0.32 -14.24
C SER A 155 -27.21 1.34 -13.33
N SER A 156 -26.64 0.88 -12.21
CA SER A 156 -25.49 1.51 -11.54
C SER A 156 -24.85 0.55 -10.51
N ASP A 157 -23.92 -0.29 -10.95
CA ASP A 157 -23.15 -1.18 -10.08
C ASP A 157 -21.81 -0.52 -9.67
N LYS A 158 -21.80 0.07 -8.47
CA LYS A 158 -20.61 0.36 -7.67
C LYS A 158 -20.70 -0.35 -6.31
N ILE A 159 -20.89 -1.67 -6.32
CA ILE A 159 -20.54 -2.55 -5.19
C ILE A 159 -19.97 -3.83 -5.79
N GLU A 160 -18.66 -4.02 -5.60
CA GLU A 160 -17.87 -5.14 -6.12
C GLU A 160 -18.19 -6.41 -5.32
N ARG A 161 -19.40 -6.96 -5.53
CA ARG A 161 -19.76 -8.31 -5.12
C ARG A 161 -18.94 -9.27 -5.96
N MET A 162 -18.19 -10.18 -5.33
CA MET A 162 -17.39 -11.22 -5.97
C MET A 162 -18.12 -11.78 -7.20
N LYS A 163 -17.65 -11.41 -8.40
CA LYS A 163 -18.20 -11.93 -9.65
C LYS A 163 -17.73 -13.36 -9.79
N SER A 164 -18.66 -14.30 -9.76
CA SER A 164 -18.41 -15.70 -10.12
C SER A 164 -17.77 -15.78 -11.50
N LEU A 165 -16.72 -16.60 -11.64
CA LEU A 165 -16.07 -16.90 -12.92
C LEU A 165 -17.14 -17.36 -13.91
N ARG A 166 -17.45 -16.53 -14.90
CA ARG A 166 -18.32 -16.94 -16.00
C ARG A 166 -17.54 -17.88 -16.92
N PHE A 167 -18.20 -18.95 -17.36
CA PHE A 167 -17.72 -19.83 -18.42
C PHE A 167 -17.25 -19.00 -19.61
N THR A 168 -16.14 -19.39 -20.22
CA THR A 168 -15.57 -18.72 -21.39
C THR A 168 -16.39 -19.04 -22.65
N SER A 169 -17.67 -18.70 -22.68
CA SER A 169 -18.49 -18.75 -23.91
C SER A 169 -18.65 -17.39 -24.58
N SER A 170 -18.15 -16.30 -23.97
CA SER A 170 -18.17 -14.97 -24.58
C SER A 170 -16.82 -14.25 -24.45
N SER A 171 -15.80 -14.72 -25.17
CA SER A 171 -14.63 -13.90 -25.49
C SER A 171 -14.71 -13.52 -26.97
N GLY A 172 -14.78 -12.22 -27.24
CA GLY A 172 -14.51 -11.70 -28.57
C GLY A 172 -13.16 -12.23 -29.01
N LYS A 173 -13.17 -12.97 -30.13
CA LYS A 173 -12.02 -13.51 -30.86
C LYS A 173 -10.68 -13.13 -30.22
N ALA A 174 -10.18 -14.00 -29.33
CA ALA A 174 -8.77 -14.01 -29.01
C ALA A 174 -8.03 -14.06 -30.34
N LYS A 175 -7.20 -13.06 -30.64
CA LYS A 175 -6.33 -13.11 -31.82
C LYS A 175 -5.40 -14.29 -31.60
N SER A 176 -5.73 -15.45 -32.18
CA SER A 176 -4.91 -16.65 -32.09
C SER A 176 -3.62 -16.39 -32.86
N ALA A 177 -2.58 -15.98 -32.16
CA ALA A 177 -1.23 -16.16 -32.67
C ALA A 177 -0.94 -17.67 -32.61
N ASP A 178 -1.03 -18.31 -33.78
CA ASP A 178 -0.37 -19.56 -34.19
C ASP A 178 -0.06 -20.58 -33.07
N ILE A 179 -1.07 -21.34 -32.61
CA ILE A 179 -0.82 -22.56 -31.82
C ILE A 179 -1.02 -23.75 -32.77
N LYS A 180 0.06 -24.21 -33.40
CA LYS A 180 0.06 -25.44 -34.22
C LYS A 180 0.13 -26.72 -33.39
N GLU A 181 0.33 -26.62 -32.08
CA GLU A 181 0.53 -27.77 -31.20
C GLU A 181 -0.69 -27.96 -30.28
N HIS A 182 -1.43 -29.05 -30.50
CA HIS A 182 -2.49 -29.45 -29.60
C HIS A 182 -1.92 -30.39 -28.53
N ILE A 183 -1.82 -29.90 -27.31
CA ILE A 183 -1.40 -30.68 -26.14
C ILE A 183 -2.65 -30.89 -25.26
N PRO A 184 -3.11 -32.13 -25.03
CA PRO A 184 -4.30 -32.36 -24.21
C PRO A 184 -4.06 -31.95 -22.76
N VAL A 185 -5.09 -31.43 -22.11
CA VAL A 185 -5.07 -31.18 -20.65
C VAL A 185 -5.19 -32.51 -19.91
N LEU A 186 -4.38 -32.71 -18.86
CA LEU A 186 -4.37 -33.93 -18.04
C LEU A 186 -5.27 -33.76 -16.82
N TYR A 187 -6.28 -34.62 -16.68
CA TYR A 187 -7.20 -34.59 -15.54
C TYR A 187 -6.69 -35.39 -14.33
N PRO A 188 -7.03 -34.98 -13.09
CA PRO A 188 -7.70 -33.73 -12.72
C PRO A 188 -6.79 -32.52 -12.89
N GLU A 189 -7.38 -31.38 -13.27
CA GLU A 189 -6.69 -30.10 -13.46
C GLU A 189 -7.49 -28.95 -12.85
N THR A 190 -6.75 -27.95 -12.37
CA THR A 190 -7.28 -26.74 -11.75
C THR A 190 -6.92 -25.53 -12.59
N ILE A 191 -7.88 -24.64 -12.80
CA ILE A 191 -7.66 -23.31 -13.39
C ILE A 191 -7.57 -22.30 -12.25
N LEU A 192 -6.53 -21.47 -12.26
CA LEU A 192 -6.33 -20.33 -11.39
C LEU A 192 -6.57 -19.04 -12.18
N CYS A 193 -7.23 -18.07 -11.54
CA CYS A 193 -7.29 -16.72 -12.08
C CYS A 193 -6.23 -15.83 -11.43
N VAL A 194 -5.26 -15.40 -12.22
CA VAL A 194 -4.14 -14.57 -11.76
C VAL A 194 -4.29 -13.15 -12.28
N GLU A 195 -4.37 -12.19 -11.36
CA GLU A 195 -4.45 -10.76 -11.66
C GLU A 195 -3.10 -10.10 -11.45
N VAL A 196 -2.71 -9.21 -12.36
CA VAL A 196 -1.50 -8.40 -12.27
C VAL A 196 -1.89 -6.93 -12.23
N TYR A 197 -1.34 -6.21 -11.26
CA TYR A 197 -1.61 -4.79 -11.03
C TYR A 197 -0.44 -3.91 -11.47
N HIS A 198 -0.73 -2.64 -11.77
CA HIS A 198 0.26 -1.66 -12.18
C HIS A 198 1.32 -1.44 -11.09
N ASN A 199 2.57 -1.25 -11.49
CA ASN A 199 3.71 -1.04 -10.58
C ASN A 199 3.59 0.24 -9.71
N ILE A 200 3.20 1.35 -10.33
CA ILE A 200 2.94 2.63 -9.67
C ILE A 200 1.52 2.70 -9.09
N ARG A 201 0.49 2.46 -9.93
CA ARG A 201 -0.93 2.51 -9.52
C ARG A 201 -1.39 1.16 -8.97
N LYS A 202 -0.97 0.82 -7.75
CA LYS A 202 -1.18 -0.51 -7.14
C LYS A 202 -2.64 -1.02 -7.06
N TRP A 203 -3.63 -0.14 -7.22
CA TRP A 203 -5.07 -0.47 -7.29
C TRP A 203 -5.60 -0.71 -8.71
N SER A 204 -4.82 -0.41 -9.74
CA SER A 204 -5.23 -0.55 -11.14
C SER A 204 -4.79 -1.92 -11.68
N LYS A 205 -5.75 -2.81 -11.94
CA LYS A 205 -5.50 -4.09 -12.62
C LYS A 205 -5.08 -3.81 -14.07
N VAL A 206 -3.94 -4.37 -14.47
CA VAL A 206 -3.41 -4.23 -15.84
C VAL A 206 -3.62 -5.47 -16.68
N GLN A 207 -3.50 -6.66 -16.10
CA GLN A 207 -3.64 -7.92 -16.82
C GLN A 207 -4.35 -8.96 -15.95
N GLU A 208 -5.05 -9.90 -16.59
CA GLU A 208 -5.67 -11.06 -15.93
C GLU A 208 -5.48 -12.29 -16.80
N PHE A 209 -5.09 -13.38 -16.17
CA PHE A 209 -4.77 -14.64 -16.82
C PHE A 209 -5.55 -15.79 -16.21
N LEU A 210 -5.95 -16.75 -17.05
CA LEU A 210 -6.27 -18.10 -16.62
C LEU A 210 -5.02 -18.96 -16.77
N VAL A 211 -4.65 -19.67 -15.71
CA VAL A 211 -3.44 -20.49 -15.64
C VAL A 211 -3.81 -21.87 -15.13
N LEU A 212 -3.16 -22.93 -15.65
CA LEU A 212 -3.37 -24.28 -15.12
C LEU A 212 -2.48 -24.53 -13.90
N GLY A 213 -2.95 -25.37 -12.97
CA GLY A 213 -2.19 -25.76 -11.77
C GLY A 213 -0.85 -26.41 -12.11
N ARG A 214 -0.79 -27.17 -13.21
CA ARG A 214 0.44 -27.84 -13.67
C ARG A 214 1.39 -26.96 -14.48
N GLN A 215 1.06 -25.70 -14.75
CA GLN A 215 1.97 -24.79 -15.44
C GLN A 215 3.03 -24.24 -14.51
N THR A 216 4.22 -23.99 -15.06
CA THR A 216 5.31 -23.39 -14.30
C THR A 216 5.06 -21.89 -14.10
N LEU A 217 5.70 -21.33 -13.07
CA LEU A 217 5.66 -19.89 -12.83
C LEU A 217 6.31 -19.08 -13.97
N THR A 218 7.27 -19.65 -14.69
CA THR A 218 7.86 -18.98 -15.87
C THR A 218 6.87 -18.85 -17.02
N GLU A 219 5.95 -19.83 -17.19
CA GLU A 219 4.93 -19.75 -18.26
C GLU A 219 4.03 -18.52 -18.08
N ILE A 220 3.71 -18.11 -16.84
CA ILE A 220 3.00 -16.85 -16.60
C ILE A 220 3.93 -15.64 -16.71
N LYS A 221 5.15 -15.69 -16.14
CA LYS A 221 6.13 -14.59 -16.23
C LYS A 221 6.30 -14.12 -17.68
N ASP A 222 6.48 -15.06 -18.59
CA ASP A 222 6.73 -14.80 -20.01
C ASP A 222 5.51 -14.19 -20.74
N LYS A 223 4.32 -14.22 -20.12
CA LYS A 223 3.10 -13.59 -20.64
C LYS A 223 2.79 -12.23 -20.03
N ILE A 224 3.41 -11.89 -18.88
CA ILE A 224 3.21 -10.60 -18.24
C ILE A 224 3.90 -9.53 -19.10
N CYS A 225 3.10 -8.61 -19.64
CA CYS A 225 3.61 -7.46 -20.38
C CYS A 225 3.77 -6.24 -19.46
N CYS A 226 4.98 -5.74 -19.26
CA CYS A 226 5.22 -4.48 -18.55
C CYS A 226 5.89 -3.45 -19.45
N LEU A 227 5.52 -2.17 -19.28
CA LEU A 227 6.16 -1.08 -20.02
C LEU A 227 7.66 -0.97 -19.70
N THR A 228 8.05 -1.24 -18.45
CA THR A 228 9.46 -1.19 -18.04
C THR A 228 10.32 -2.15 -18.85
N ASP A 229 9.82 -3.34 -19.22
CA ASP A 229 10.55 -4.26 -20.09
C ASP A 229 10.85 -3.63 -21.45
N GLN A 230 9.84 -2.99 -22.06
CA GLN A 230 10.00 -2.34 -23.37
C GLN A 230 10.98 -1.16 -23.30
N VAL A 231 10.90 -0.37 -22.23
CA VAL A 231 11.83 0.74 -21.98
C VAL A 231 13.27 0.23 -21.86
N MET A 232 13.49 -0.79 -21.02
CA MET A 232 14.83 -1.33 -20.77
C MET A 232 15.41 -2.06 -21.98
N GLN A 233 14.59 -2.77 -22.75
CA GLN A 233 14.98 -3.37 -24.03
C GLN A 233 15.43 -2.30 -25.03
N LYS A 234 14.64 -1.24 -25.23
CA LYS A 234 15.02 -0.13 -26.13
C LYS A 234 16.28 0.59 -25.67
N ALA A 235 16.49 0.72 -24.36
CA ALA A 235 17.69 1.33 -23.80
C ALA A 235 18.94 0.43 -23.86
N GLY A 236 18.81 -0.84 -24.26
CA GLY A 236 19.91 -1.82 -24.22
C GLY A 236 20.37 -2.15 -22.79
N ARG A 237 19.51 -1.93 -21.79
CA ARG A 237 19.77 -2.15 -20.35
C ARG A 237 18.81 -3.16 -19.74
N TYR A 238 18.32 -4.09 -20.56
CA TYR A 238 17.41 -5.12 -20.12
C TYR A 238 18.08 -6.04 -19.10
N ASP A 239 17.45 -6.21 -17.95
CA ASP A 239 17.86 -7.16 -16.91
C ASP A 239 16.94 -8.39 -16.98
N PRO A 240 17.47 -9.61 -17.21
CA PRO A 240 16.65 -10.82 -17.24
C PRO A 240 16.15 -11.25 -15.85
N SER A 241 16.72 -10.69 -14.79
CA SER A 241 16.46 -11.04 -13.40
C SER A 241 15.03 -10.68 -12.98
N GLY A 242 14.41 -11.57 -12.21
CA GLY A 242 13.12 -11.32 -11.60
C GLY A 242 12.68 -12.47 -10.71
N TYR A 243 11.76 -12.18 -9.80
CA TYR A 243 11.19 -13.18 -8.90
C TYR A 243 9.71 -12.95 -8.62
N PHE A 244 9.02 -14.03 -8.27
CA PHE A 244 7.75 -13.96 -7.54
C PHE A 244 8.03 -14.19 -6.05
N LEU A 245 7.47 -13.36 -5.18
CA LEU A 245 7.42 -13.62 -3.76
C LEU A 245 5.97 -13.97 -3.39
N ILE A 246 5.74 -15.26 -3.12
CA ILE A 246 4.44 -15.81 -2.76
C ILE A 246 4.58 -16.49 -1.40
N GLU A 247 3.74 -16.08 -0.44
CA GLU A 247 3.94 -16.38 0.98
C GLU A 247 5.38 -16.01 1.40
N ASP A 248 6.14 -16.97 1.90
CA ASP A 248 7.53 -16.80 2.35
C ASP A 248 8.54 -17.35 1.33
N ILE A 249 8.17 -17.54 0.06
CA ILE A 249 9.03 -18.18 -0.94
C ILE A 249 9.35 -17.22 -2.09
N PHE A 250 10.64 -16.98 -2.31
CA PHE A 250 11.20 -16.32 -3.48
C PHE A 250 11.36 -17.35 -4.60
N PHE A 251 10.58 -17.19 -5.68
CA PHE A 251 10.73 -17.95 -6.90
C PHE A 251 11.58 -17.15 -7.88
N ASN A 252 12.90 -17.35 -7.87
CA ASN A 252 13.84 -16.62 -8.71
C ASN A 252 13.87 -17.20 -10.12
N ASP A 253 13.84 -16.34 -11.15
CA ASP A 253 14.05 -16.77 -12.53
C ASP A 253 15.53 -16.75 -12.88
N LEU A 254 16.17 -17.91 -12.73
CA LEU A 254 17.58 -18.13 -13.01
C LEU A 254 17.80 -18.89 -14.33
N ARG A 255 16.87 -18.79 -15.28
CA ARG A 255 17.02 -19.43 -16.62
C ARG A 255 18.14 -18.79 -17.43
N ASP A 256 18.38 -17.50 -17.24
CA ASP A 256 19.45 -16.77 -17.91
C ASP A 256 20.72 -16.79 -17.04
N PRO A 257 21.89 -17.16 -17.56
CA PRO A 257 23.15 -17.15 -16.82
C PRO A 257 23.55 -15.76 -16.27
N CYS A 258 23.04 -14.68 -16.86
CA CYS A 258 23.24 -13.31 -16.40
C CYS A 258 22.22 -12.86 -15.36
N ALA A 259 21.22 -13.68 -15.02
CA ALA A 259 20.24 -13.35 -13.99
C ALA A 259 20.88 -13.35 -12.60
N VAL A 260 20.53 -12.33 -11.82
CA VAL A 260 20.96 -12.15 -10.43
C VAL A 260 19.89 -12.70 -9.50
N ASP A 261 20.32 -13.47 -8.51
CA ASP A 261 19.44 -13.87 -7.41
C ASP A 261 19.19 -12.69 -6.47
N TYR A 262 17.99 -12.10 -6.55
CA TYR A 262 17.59 -10.99 -5.69
C TYR A 262 17.25 -11.40 -4.26
N SER A 263 17.09 -12.70 -3.98
CA SER A 263 16.78 -13.20 -2.63
C SER A 263 18.02 -13.30 -1.74
N GLU A 264 19.21 -13.56 -2.31
CA GLU A 264 20.45 -13.70 -1.54
C GLU A 264 20.81 -12.45 -0.72
N PRO A 265 20.83 -11.22 -1.27
CA PRO A 265 21.09 -10.02 -0.48
C PRO A 265 20.08 -9.81 0.67
N ILE A 266 18.83 -10.26 0.47
CA ILE A 266 17.79 -10.19 1.49
C ILE A 266 18.07 -11.21 2.59
N PHE A 267 18.48 -12.44 2.24
CA PHE A 267 18.85 -13.46 3.21
C PHE A 267 20.11 -13.09 3.99
N ASP A 268 21.11 -12.51 3.33
CA ASP A 268 22.30 -11.95 3.98
C ASP A 268 21.91 -10.88 5.01
N TRP A 269 21.03 -9.95 4.64
CA TRP A 269 20.54 -8.94 5.58
C TRP A 269 19.77 -9.56 6.75
N LEU A 270 18.89 -10.55 6.51
CA LEU A 270 18.17 -11.25 7.58
C LEU A 270 19.10 -11.98 8.55
N ARG A 271 20.21 -12.57 8.06
CA ARG A 271 21.23 -13.23 8.89
C ARG A 271 22.06 -12.24 9.70
N ASN A 272 22.45 -11.13 9.09
CA ASN A 272 23.39 -10.17 9.66
C ASN A 272 22.71 -9.08 10.52
N SER A 273 21.39 -8.92 10.41
CA SER A 273 20.64 -7.86 11.10
C SER A 273 19.28 -8.35 11.64
N PRO A 274 19.24 -9.42 12.47
CA PRO A 274 18.00 -10.02 12.94
C PRO A 274 17.15 -9.06 13.79
N ASP A 275 17.77 -8.22 14.62
CA ASP A 275 17.06 -7.26 15.46
C ASP A 275 16.38 -6.16 14.64
N ASP A 276 17.03 -5.67 13.58
CA ASP A 276 16.44 -4.69 12.65
C ASP A 276 15.30 -5.33 11.85
N ALA A 277 15.49 -6.58 11.40
CA ALA A 277 14.46 -7.34 10.71
C ALA A 277 13.22 -7.57 11.60
N MET A 278 13.42 -7.96 12.86
CA MET A 278 12.35 -8.12 13.84
C MET A 278 11.59 -6.81 14.05
N LYS A 279 12.30 -5.69 14.28
CA LYS A 279 11.66 -4.38 14.45
C LYS A 279 10.80 -3.99 13.23
N LYS A 280 11.33 -4.16 12.02
CA LYS A 280 10.59 -3.89 10.79
C LYS A 280 9.38 -4.80 10.64
N TRP A 281 9.52 -6.10 10.96
CA TRP A 281 8.41 -7.05 10.91
C TRP A 281 7.31 -6.70 11.91
N GLU A 282 7.68 -6.34 13.14
CA GLU A 282 6.74 -5.87 14.15
C GLU A 282 6.00 -4.62 13.69
N SER A 283 6.69 -3.66 13.07
CA SER A 283 6.06 -2.47 12.48
C SER A 283 5.07 -2.81 11.36
N ILE A 284 5.38 -3.81 10.51
CA ILE A 284 4.49 -4.26 9.44
C ILE A 284 3.22 -4.91 10.00
N ILE A 285 3.36 -5.83 10.96
CA ILE A 285 2.22 -6.56 11.54
C ILE A 285 1.34 -5.64 12.38
N THR A 286 1.96 -4.75 13.15
CA THR A 286 1.26 -3.84 14.06
C THR A 286 0.65 -2.65 13.30
N GLY A 287 1.20 -2.30 12.13
CA GLY A 287 0.94 -1.05 11.44
C GLY A 287 1.58 0.14 12.17
N GLU A 288 2.00 1.15 11.41
CA GLU A 288 2.65 2.36 11.95
C GLU A 288 1.77 3.12 12.97
N LEU A 289 0.44 2.97 12.87
CA LEU A 289 -0.54 3.69 13.68
C LEU A 289 -0.75 3.09 15.10
N GLN A 290 -0.48 1.80 15.31
CA GLN A 290 -0.75 1.13 16.61
C GLN A 290 0.45 1.11 17.58
N GLN A 291 1.61 1.60 17.15
CA GLN A 291 2.81 1.64 18.00
C GLN A 291 2.62 2.55 19.23
N LYS A 292 1.78 3.60 19.10
CA LYS A 292 1.37 4.48 20.21
C LYS A 292 0.23 3.92 21.06
N GLN A 293 -0.60 3.01 20.53
CA GLN A 293 -1.73 2.40 21.27
C GLN A 293 -1.30 1.20 22.13
N ARG A 294 -0.23 0.49 21.75
CA ARG A 294 0.27 -0.70 22.46
C ARG A 294 0.99 -0.41 23.78
N SER A 295 1.41 0.82 24.05
CA SER A 295 1.91 1.21 25.37
C SER A 295 0.83 1.10 26.46
N VAL A 296 -0.46 1.04 26.08
CA VAL A 296 -1.60 1.06 27.00
C VAL A 296 -2.30 -0.31 27.13
N LEU A 297 -2.37 -1.15 26.08
CA LEU A 297 -3.20 -2.38 26.08
C LEU A 297 -2.49 -3.74 26.23
N GLY A 298 -1.16 -3.76 26.35
CA GLY A 298 -0.40 -5.02 26.46
C GLY A 298 -0.20 -5.73 25.10
N SER A 299 0.93 -6.42 24.97
CA SER A 299 1.47 -6.92 23.70
C SER A 299 0.93 -8.30 23.33
N VAL A 300 0.43 -8.46 22.10
CA VAL A 300 0.49 -9.74 21.39
C VAL A 300 1.82 -9.74 20.64
N THR A 301 2.81 -10.45 21.17
CA THR A 301 4.13 -10.60 20.56
C THR A 301 4.01 -11.41 19.27
N PRO A 302 4.38 -10.87 18.10
CA PRO A 302 4.66 -11.69 16.93
C PRO A 302 5.93 -12.49 17.26
N SER A 303 5.78 -13.77 17.60
CA SER A 303 6.88 -14.53 18.22
C SER A 303 8.00 -14.94 17.26
N ARG A 304 7.85 -14.73 15.94
CA ARG A 304 8.88 -15.16 14.98
C ARG A 304 8.81 -14.42 13.63
N LEU A 305 9.98 -14.13 13.06
CA LEU A 305 10.12 -13.72 11.66
C LEU A 305 9.59 -14.82 10.71
N PRO A 306 9.04 -14.44 9.54
CA PRO A 306 8.74 -15.39 8.48
C PRO A 306 10.01 -16.15 8.08
N HIS A 307 9.83 -17.44 7.79
CA HIS A 307 10.95 -18.27 7.37
C HIS A 307 11.06 -18.26 5.85
N PHE A 308 11.74 -17.23 5.34
CA PHE A 308 11.90 -17.06 3.91
C PHE A 308 12.78 -18.16 3.29
N LYS A 309 12.39 -18.60 2.09
CA LYS A 309 13.09 -19.61 1.28
C LYS A 309 13.20 -19.16 -0.16
N ALA A 310 14.14 -19.73 -0.91
CA ALA A 310 14.25 -19.58 -2.35
C ALA A 310 13.98 -20.90 -3.08
N ALA A 311 13.42 -20.79 -4.29
CA ALA A 311 13.18 -21.91 -5.19
C ALA A 311 13.30 -21.48 -6.65
N ASP A 312 13.64 -22.42 -7.53
CA ASP A 312 13.74 -22.18 -8.97
C ASP A 312 12.36 -21.93 -9.59
N MET A 313 12.15 -20.75 -10.21
CA MET A 313 10.88 -20.41 -10.86
C MET A 313 10.54 -21.37 -12.02
N HIS A 314 11.54 -21.79 -12.80
CA HIS A 314 11.35 -22.62 -13.99
C HIS A 314 11.01 -24.09 -13.68
N LYS A 315 11.28 -24.56 -12.47
CA LYS A 315 10.96 -25.92 -12.02
C LYS A 315 9.68 -25.98 -11.16
N THR A 316 9.18 -24.83 -10.73
CA THR A 316 8.04 -24.75 -9.81
C THR A 316 6.74 -24.54 -10.58
N ARG A 317 5.74 -25.38 -10.31
CA ARG A 317 4.37 -25.24 -10.81
C ARG A 317 3.43 -24.68 -9.75
N PHE A 318 2.28 -24.14 -10.16
CA PHE A 318 1.25 -23.65 -9.24
C PHE A 318 0.72 -24.72 -8.27
N CYS A 319 0.77 -26.00 -8.63
CA CYS A 319 0.38 -27.11 -7.77
C CYS A 319 1.46 -27.55 -6.76
N ASP A 320 2.68 -27.00 -6.83
CA ASP A 320 3.82 -27.45 -6.02
C ASP A 320 3.98 -26.66 -4.70
N PHE A 321 3.25 -25.56 -4.53
CA PHE A 321 3.34 -24.69 -3.35
C PHE A 321 1.97 -24.28 -2.81
N ARG A 322 1.97 -23.74 -1.58
CA ARG A 322 0.76 -23.24 -0.91
C ARG A 322 0.66 -21.73 -1.09
N PHE A 323 -0.57 -21.26 -1.26
CA PHE A 323 -0.92 -19.84 -1.33
C PHE A 323 -2.34 -19.66 -0.79
N GLN A 324 -2.69 -18.41 -0.49
CA GLN A 324 -3.98 -17.95 -0.05
C GLN A 324 -4.70 -17.23 -1.20
N LEU A 325 -5.95 -17.60 -1.46
CA LEU A 325 -6.76 -16.93 -2.48
C LEU A 325 -7.10 -15.50 -2.05
N GLY A 326 -7.00 -14.56 -2.98
CA GLY A 326 -7.24 -13.14 -2.74
C GLY A 326 -6.09 -12.42 -2.02
N ALA A 327 -5.06 -13.14 -1.56
CA ALA A 327 -3.87 -12.52 -0.99
C ALA A 327 -3.03 -11.82 -2.07
N ARG A 328 -2.34 -10.76 -1.64
CA ARG A 328 -1.49 -9.93 -2.48
C ARG A 328 -0.05 -10.42 -2.40
N TYR A 329 0.48 -10.83 -3.55
CA TYR A 329 1.85 -11.27 -3.75
C TYR A 329 2.64 -10.26 -4.57
N LEU A 330 3.95 -10.44 -4.64
CA LEU A 330 4.85 -9.54 -5.33
C LEU A 330 5.48 -10.23 -6.54
N TYR A 331 5.51 -9.51 -7.66
CA TYR A 331 6.37 -9.80 -8.81
C TYR A 331 7.35 -8.65 -8.97
N CYS A 332 8.64 -8.94 -8.96
CA CYS A 332 9.70 -7.95 -9.14
C CYS A 332 10.55 -8.32 -10.35
N HIS A 333 10.83 -7.35 -11.22
CA HIS A 333 11.66 -7.50 -12.41
C HIS A 333 12.31 -6.17 -12.78
N GLN A 334 13.28 -6.17 -13.71
CA GLN A 334 14.04 -4.97 -14.12
C GLN A 334 14.60 -4.18 -12.92
N GLY A 335 15.14 -4.87 -11.91
CA GLY A 335 15.65 -4.25 -10.67
C GLY A 335 14.55 -3.89 -9.66
N ASP A 336 13.78 -2.84 -9.93
CA ASP A 336 12.85 -2.24 -8.95
C ASP A 336 11.39 -2.18 -9.41
N CYS A 337 11.07 -2.76 -10.56
CA CYS A 337 9.71 -2.78 -11.08
C CYS A 337 8.86 -3.82 -10.34
N LYS A 338 8.09 -3.33 -9.36
CA LYS A 338 7.30 -4.14 -8.43
C LYS A 338 5.82 -4.13 -8.78
N HIS A 339 5.29 -5.27 -9.19
CA HIS A 339 3.87 -5.48 -9.44
C HIS A 339 3.22 -6.26 -8.29
N THR A 340 1.99 -5.89 -7.94
CA THR A 340 1.16 -6.79 -7.12
C THR A 340 0.53 -7.84 -8.01
N ILE A 341 0.62 -9.09 -7.59
CA ILE A 341 -0.09 -10.21 -8.19
C ILE A 341 -1.09 -10.77 -7.18
N VAL A 342 -2.28 -11.14 -7.65
CA VAL A 342 -3.31 -11.75 -6.82
C VAL A 342 -3.80 -13.01 -7.50
N ILE A 343 -3.76 -14.13 -6.79
CA ILE A 343 -4.46 -15.34 -7.22
C ILE A 343 -5.88 -15.21 -6.68
N ARG A 344 -6.80 -14.69 -7.51
CA ARG A 344 -8.13 -14.26 -7.06
C ARG A 344 -8.99 -15.45 -6.63
N ASP A 345 -9.04 -16.48 -7.47
CA ASP A 345 -9.87 -17.65 -7.31
C ASP A 345 -9.24 -18.86 -8.02
N MET A 346 -9.80 -20.04 -7.76
CA MET A 346 -9.44 -21.28 -8.45
C MET A 346 -10.67 -22.17 -8.62
N ARG A 347 -10.69 -23.01 -9.66
CA ARG A 347 -11.75 -24.01 -9.89
C ARG A 347 -11.23 -25.22 -10.67
N SER A 348 -11.94 -26.33 -10.61
CA SER A 348 -11.71 -27.44 -11.54
C SER A 348 -11.97 -27.01 -12.98
N ILE A 349 -11.19 -27.55 -13.91
CA ILE A 349 -11.43 -27.35 -15.34
C ILE A 349 -12.79 -27.95 -15.73
N HIS A 350 -13.54 -27.23 -16.56
CA HIS A 350 -14.84 -27.63 -17.10
C HIS A 350 -14.67 -28.07 -18.57
N PRO A 351 -15.49 -28.99 -19.11
CA PRO A 351 -15.41 -29.40 -20.52
C PRO A 351 -15.49 -28.24 -21.53
N ASP A 352 -16.23 -27.18 -21.20
CA ASP A 352 -16.36 -25.98 -22.05
C ASP A 352 -15.14 -25.05 -22.02
N ASP A 353 -14.19 -25.28 -21.11
CA ASP A 353 -12.92 -24.55 -21.14
C ASP A 353 -12.07 -24.99 -22.32
N VAL A 354 -11.03 -24.20 -22.62
CA VAL A 354 -10.05 -24.59 -23.62
C VAL A 354 -9.35 -25.87 -23.18
N GLN A 355 -9.52 -26.97 -23.94
CA GLN A 355 -8.93 -28.29 -23.65
C GLN A 355 -7.54 -28.49 -24.27
N ASN A 356 -6.84 -27.39 -24.60
CA ASN A 356 -5.47 -27.41 -25.08
C ASN A 356 -4.55 -26.74 -24.06
N ARG A 357 -3.65 -27.52 -23.43
CA ARG A 357 -2.65 -27.02 -22.47
C ARG A 357 -1.78 -25.92 -23.08
N ALA A 358 -1.43 -26.01 -24.37
CA ALA A 358 -0.59 -25.02 -25.05
C ALA A 358 -1.25 -23.64 -25.20
N ALA A 359 -2.57 -23.55 -25.02
CA ALA A 359 -3.29 -22.27 -25.06
C ALA A 359 -3.15 -21.46 -23.77
N TYR A 360 -2.80 -22.10 -22.66
CA TYR A 360 -2.58 -21.41 -21.38
C TYR A 360 -1.12 -20.94 -21.27
N PRO A 361 -0.83 -19.88 -20.50
CA PRO A 361 -1.78 -18.99 -19.83
C PRO A 361 -2.63 -18.18 -20.82
N ILE A 362 -3.95 -18.14 -20.58
CA ILE A 362 -4.90 -17.39 -21.42
C ILE A 362 -5.05 -16.00 -20.82
N MET A 363 -4.62 -14.96 -21.54
CA MET A 363 -4.89 -13.57 -21.16
C MET A 363 -6.36 -13.24 -21.42
N ILE A 364 -7.13 -13.06 -20.35
CA ILE A 364 -8.58 -12.75 -20.42
C ILE A 364 -8.87 -11.26 -20.25
N PHE A 365 -7.92 -10.50 -19.71
CA PHE A 365 -7.99 -9.04 -19.62
C PHE A 365 -6.62 -8.41 -19.82
N GLN A 366 -6.61 -7.28 -20.54
CA GLN A 366 -5.48 -6.37 -20.62
C GLN A 366 -6.02 -4.94 -20.64
N LEU A 367 -5.54 -4.10 -19.73
CA LEU A 367 -5.84 -2.69 -19.71
C LEU A 367 -5.30 -2.06 -21.00
N LYS A 368 -6.16 -1.37 -21.74
CA LYS A 368 -5.76 -0.72 -22.98
C LYS A 368 -4.91 0.52 -22.68
N PRO A 369 -3.68 0.59 -23.22
CA PRO A 369 -2.84 1.77 -23.11
C PRO A 369 -3.55 3.03 -23.56
N ARG A 370 -3.36 4.13 -22.83
CA ARG A 370 -3.86 5.44 -23.28
C ARG A 370 -2.86 6.00 -24.28
N VAL A 371 -3.28 6.03 -25.54
CA VAL A 371 -2.42 6.51 -26.61
C VAL A 371 -2.40 8.04 -26.61
N GLN A 372 -1.24 8.62 -26.36
CA GLN A 372 -0.99 10.04 -26.59
C GLN A 372 -0.88 10.30 -28.09
N LYS A 373 -1.68 11.26 -28.58
CA LYS A 373 -1.61 11.74 -29.96
C LYS A 373 -0.53 12.81 -30.09
N CYS A 374 0.00 12.98 -31.29
CA CYS A 374 0.91 14.07 -31.59
C CYS A 374 0.27 15.43 -31.29
N SER A 375 0.96 16.30 -30.55
CA SER A 375 0.52 17.65 -30.20
C SER A 375 0.40 18.58 -31.40
N VAL A 376 1.08 18.30 -32.53
CA VAL A 376 1.01 19.11 -33.75
C VAL A 376 -0.19 18.71 -34.61
N CYS A 377 -0.21 17.48 -35.14
CA CYS A 377 -1.27 17.08 -36.07
C CYS A 377 -2.54 16.59 -35.37
N LYS A 378 -2.47 16.18 -34.10
CA LYS A 378 -3.57 15.58 -33.31
C LYS A 378 -4.23 14.35 -33.98
N ILE A 379 -3.59 13.76 -35.00
CA ILE A 379 -4.10 12.62 -35.78
C ILE A 379 -3.37 11.34 -35.37
N THR A 380 -2.05 11.28 -35.58
CA THR A 380 -1.23 10.08 -35.37
C THR A 380 -0.74 9.97 -33.93
N ARG A 381 -0.33 8.76 -33.54
CA ARG A 381 0.26 8.49 -32.22
C ARG A 381 1.59 9.23 -32.08
N ALA A 382 1.85 9.75 -30.90
CA ALA A 382 3.16 10.30 -30.58
C ALA A 382 4.18 9.16 -30.39
N SER A 383 5.35 9.30 -31.01
CA SER A 383 6.49 8.40 -30.90
C SER A 383 7.69 9.08 -30.24
N LYS A 384 7.68 10.41 -30.14
CA LYS A 384 8.74 11.22 -29.55
C LYS A 384 8.17 12.25 -28.59
N VAL A 385 8.94 12.59 -27.58
CA VAL A 385 8.66 13.71 -26.67
C VAL A 385 9.89 14.61 -26.64
N THR A 386 9.68 15.91 -26.78
CA THR A 386 10.73 16.92 -26.62
C THR A 386 10.51 17.69 -25.33
N LEU A 387 11.60 17.98 -24.63
CA LEU A 387 11.65 18.86 -23.46
C LEU A 387 12.45 20.10 -23.80
N ASP A 388 11.94 21.26 -23.39
CA ASP A 388 12.60 22.58 -23.55
C ASP A 388 12.85 22.96 -25.02
N ASP A 389 12.05 22.40 -25.91
CA ASP A 389 12.05 22.70 -27.34
C ASP A 389 11.40 24.06 -27.60
N LYS A 390 12.24 25.05 -27.94
CA LYS A 390 11.84 26.44 -28.23
C LYS A 390 10.86 26.56 -29.43
N TRP A 391 10.83 25.56 -30.30
CA TRP A 391 9.99 25.54 -31.49
C TRP A 391 8.67 24.79 -31.25
N ALA A 392 8.60 24.02 -30.16
CA ALA A 392 7.38 23.35 -29.75
C ALA A 392 6.37 24.33 -29.12
N ARG A 393 5.09 24.05 -29.31
CA ARG A 393 3.97 24.82 -28.74
C ARG A 393 3.78 24.57 -27.24
N GLU A 394 4.15 23.40 -26.77
CA GLU A 394 3.93 22.90 -25.41
C GLU A 394 5.27 22.37 -24.87
N ASN A 395 5.43 22.24 -23.55
CA ASN A 395 6.59 21.59 -22.93
C ASN A 395 6.09 20.76 -21.73
N PRO A 396 6.23 19.41 -21.73
CA PRO A 396 6.70 18.54 -22.81
C PRO A 396 5.81 18.59 -24.07
N CYS A 397 6.42 18.45 -25.26
CA CYS A 397 5.68 18.33 -26.52
C CYS A 397 5.77 16.93 -27.10
N TYR A 398 4.64 16.37 -27.53
CA TYR A 398 4.56 15.02 -28.08
C TYR A 398 4.48 15.06 -29.62
N PHE A 399 5.37 14.38 -30.31
CA PHE A 399 5.43 14.35 -31.77
C PHE A 399 5.23 12.95 -32.32
N CYS A 400 4.58 12.83 -33.48
CA CYS A 400 4.78 11.67 -34.34
C CYS A 400 6.06 11.88 -35.17
N ASP A 401 6.62 10.79 -35.70
CA ASP A 401 7.87 10.84 -36.46
C ASP A 401 7.82 11.85 -37.60
N TYR A 402 6.72 11.90 -38.36
CA TYR A 402 6.56 12.84 -39.48
C TYR A 402 6.60 14.31 -39.03
N CYS A 403 5.81 14.69 -38.02
CA CYS A 403 5.78 16.08 -37.53
C CYS A 403 7.08 16.46 -36.84
N TYR A 404 7.72 15.52 -36.12
CA TYR A 404 9.03 15.75 -35.54
C TYR A 404 10.05 16.02 -36.64
N SER A 405 10.12 15.17 -37.66
CA SER A 405 11.04 15.36 -38.78
C SER A 405 10.72 16.64 -39.55
N LEU A 406 9.47 17.02 -39.76
CA LEU A 406 9.15 18.26 -40.47
C LEU A 406 9.61 19.52 -39.72
N LEU A 407 9.52 19.51 -38.39
CA LEU A 407 9.93 20.65 -37.56
C LEU A 407 11.45 20.70 -37.35
N HIS A 408 12.11 19.53 -37.24
CA HIS A 408 13.51 19.42 -36.85
C HIS A 408 14.46 18.99 -37.98
N SER A 409 13.95 18.70 -39.19
CA SER A 409 14.79 18.38 -40.35
C SER A 409 14.90 19.59 -41.27
N LYS A 410 16.10 20.21 -41.34
CA LYS A 410 16.67 20.66 -42.62
C LYS A 410 18.16 21.05 -42.52
N ASP A 411 18.96 20.28 -43.25
CA ASP A 411 20.06 20.62 -44.19
C ASP A 411 21.21 21.58 -43.85
N GLU A 412 21.24 22.32 -42.75
CA GLU A 412 22.44 23.10 -42.40
C GLU A 412 22.66 23.15 -40.90
N SER A 413 23.36 22.13 -40.39
CA SER A 413 23.90 22.09 -39.02
C SER A 413 22.83 22.06 -37.92
N PRO A 414 23.05 21.37 -36.79
CA PRO A 414 22.16 21.51 -35.65
C PRO A 414 22.38 22.89 -35.02
N LEU A 415 21.68 23.92 -35.48
CA LEU A 415 21.73 25.26 -34.89
C LEU A 415 21.08 25.34 -33.50
N TYR A 416 20.57 24.24 -32.95
CA TYR A 416 20.00 24.20 -31.60
C TYR A 416 20.32 22.86 -30.93
N GLY A 417 21.32 22.88 -30.04
CA GLY A 417 21.67 21.75 -29.16
C GLY A 417 21.07 21.86 -27.75
N GLU A 418 20.06 22.69 -27.54
CA GLU A 418 19.53 23.04 -26.20
C GLU A 418 18.17 22.42 -25.87
N PHE A 419 17.81 21.28 -26.44
CA PHE A 419 16.58 20.59 -26.06
C PHE A 419 16.78 19.07 -26.05
N SER A 420 16.05 18.39 -25.16
CA SER A 420 16.17 16.94 -25.00
C SER A 420 15.07 16.25 -25.78
N VAL A 421 15.42 15.19 -26.51
CA VAL A 421 14.46 14.39 -27.27
C VAL A 421 14.52 12.95 -26.79
N PHE A 422 13.36 12.40 -26.47
CA PHE A 422 13.21 11.03 -26.03
C PHE A 422 12.18 10.30 -26.89
N ASP A 423 12.37 8.99 -27.07
CA ASP A 423 11.33 8.15 -27.61
C ASP A 423 10.20 8.02 -26.57
N TYR A 424 8.97 8.21 -27.02
CA TYR A 424 7.78 8.10 -26.20
C TYR A 424 7.13 6.74 -26.39
N LEU A 425 7.02 5.98 -25.30
CA LEU A 425 6.31 4.71 -25.24
C LEU A 425 4.97 4.90 -24.53
N HIS A 426 3.90 4.32 -25.09
CA HIS A 426 2.55 4.43 -24.53
C HIS A 426 2.35 3.46 -23.36
N GLU A 427 1.95 4.00 -22.20
CA GLU A 427 1.46 3.26 -21.03
C GLU A 427 0.06 2.67 -21.23
#